data_AF-A0A6P1Y1C4-F1
#
_entry.id   AF-A0A6P1Y1C4-F1
#
_cell.length_a   1.000
_cell.length_b   1.000
_cell.length_c   1.000
_cell.angle_alpha   90.00
_cell.angle_beta   90.00
_cell.angle_gamma   90.00
#
_symmetry.space_group_name_H-M   'P 1'
#
loop_
_entity.id
_entity.type
_entity.pdbx_description
1 polymer ?
#
loop_
_entity_poly.entity_id
_entity_poly.type
_entity_poly.pdbx_seq_one_letter_code
_entity_poly.pdbx_strand_id
1 'polypeptide(L)' 'MEFLIFGLPIVALIWLISAIIQFCRTNKENIEKRKALKKEIIICSIIIVAWIVIIGGFLFSIIYSISVYGM' A
#
# COMPACT_ATOMS: atom_id res chain seq x y z
N MET A 1 11.44 -4.12 16.04
CA MET A 1 11.25 -3.11 14.97
C MET A 1 11.02 -3.74 13.60
N GLU A 2 11.58 -4.91 13.29
CA GLU A 2 11.42 -5.59 11.99
C GLU A 2 9.97 -6.02 11.68
N PHE A 3 9.22 -6.46 12.71
CA PHE A 3 7.79 -6.80 12.56
C PHE A 3 6.92 -5.60 12.15
N LEU A 4 7.29 -4.37 12.51
CA LEU A 4 6.56 -3.17 12.10
C LEU A 4 6.83 -2.85 10.62
N ILE A 5 8.07 -3.06 10.17
CA ILE A 5 8.49 -2.76 8.79
C ILE A 5 7.78 -3.68 7.80
N PHE A 6 7.67 -4.97 8.09
CA PHE A 6 6.98 -5.92 7.21
C PHE A 6 5.48 -6.07 7.52
N GLY A 7 5.06 -5.88 8.77
CA GLY A 7 3.67 -6.06 9.19
C GLY A 7 2.75 -4.89 8.77
N LEU A 8 3.25 -3.65 8.80
CA LEU A 8 2.46 -2.47 8.44
C LEU A 8 1.94 -2.49 6.99
N PRO A 9 2.75 -2.81 5.95
CA PRO A 9 2.24 -2.89 4.59
C PRO A 9 1.24 -4.02 4.38
N ILE A 10 1.40 -5.15 5.08
CA ILE A 10 0.45 -6.27 5.03
C ILE A 10 -0.90 -5.88 5.63
N VAL A 11 -0.89 -5.21 6.80
CA VAL A 11 -2.11 -4.70 7.42
C VAL A 11 -2.79 -3.63 6.55
N ALA A 12 -2.01 -2.72 5.95
CA ALA A 12 -2.53 -1.72 5.02
C ALA A 12 -3.18 -2.36 3.77
N LEU A 13 -2.61 -3.45 3.25
CA LEU A 13 -3.19 -4.23 2.16
C LEU A 13 -4.53 -4.87 2.54
N ILE A 14 -4.60 -5.50 3.71
CA ILE A 14 -5.84 -6.11 4.22
C ILE A 14 -6.93 -5.03 4.41
N TRP A 15 -6.55 -3.86 4.93
CA TRP A 15 -7.46 -2.73 5.09
C TRP A 15 -7.94 -2.20 3.73
N LEU A 16 -7.04 -2.07 2.75
CA LEU A 16 -7.39 -1.66 1.38
C LEU A 16 -8.41 -2.61 0.77
N ILE A 17 -8.17 -3.92 0.84
CA ILE A 17 -9.08 -4.94 0.28
C ILE A 17 -10.45 -4.83 0.95
N SER A 18 -10.48 -4.68 2.28
CA SER A 18 -11.72 -4.52 3.03
C SER A 18 -12.49 -3.26 2.62
N ALA A 19 -11.80 -2.14 2.45
CA ALA A 19 -12.39 -0.87 2.01
C ALA A 19 -12.92 -0.96 0.57
N ILE A 20 -12.22 -1.65 -0.34
CA ILE A 20 -12.68 -1.90 -1.71
C ILE A 20 -13.95 -2.77 -1.72
N ILE A 21 -13.98 -3.85 -0.93
CA ILE A 21 -15.16 -4.71 -0.82
C ILE A 21 -16.36 -3.92 -0.30
N GLN A 22 -16.17 -3.13 0.76
CA GLN A 22 -17.21 -2.25 1.29
C GLN A 22 -17.67 -1.19 0.30
N PHE A 23 -16.75 -0.65 -0.52
CA PHE A 23 -17.07 0.31 -1.56
C PHE A 23 -17.91 -0.31 -2.68
N CYS A 24 -17.59 -1.53 -3.10
CA CYS A 24 -18.36 -2.28 -4.08
C CYS A 24 -19.75 -2.68 -3.54
N ARG A 25 -19.83 -3.06 -2.27
CA ARG A 25 -21.10 -3.46 -1.61
C ARG A 25 -21.98 -2.27 -1.25
N THR A 26 -21.43 -1.07 -1.11
CA THR A 26 -22.21 0.14 -0.78
C THR A 26 -23.09 0.56 -1.96
N ASN A 27 -24.40 0.68 -1.72
CA ASN A 27 -25.37 1.14 -2.69
C ASN A 27 -25.01 2.55 -3.23
N LYS A 28 -25.24 2.81 -4.52
CA LYS A 28 -24.88 4.08 -5.19
C LYS A 28 -25.64 5.29 -4.62
N GLU A 29 -26.78 5.07 -3.98
CA GLU A 29 -27.56 6.12 -3.31
C GLU A 29 -26.85 6.71 -2.08
N ASN A 30 -25.95 5.97 -1.42
CA ASN A 30 -25.29 6.44 -0.20
C ASN A 30 -23.97 7.15 -0.54
N ILE A 31 -24.10 8.35 -1.10
CA ILE A 31 -22.99 9.16 -1.66
C ILE A 31 -21.96 9.51 -0.58
N GLU A 32 -22.38 9.83 0.64
CA GLU A 32 -21.47 10.18 1.74
C GLU A 32 -20.56 9.01 2.14
N LYS A 33 -21.15 7.81 2.32
CA LYS A 33 -20.38 6.59 2.62
C LYS A 33 -19.41 6.25 1.49
N ARG A 34 -19.82 6.40 0.22
CA ARG A 34 -18.91 6.20 -0.93
C ARG A 34 -17.76 7.20 -0.98
N LYS A 35 -17.99 8.47 -0.60
CA LYS A 35 -16.92 9.48 -0.54
C LYS A 35 -15.90 9.16 0.56
N ALA A 36 -16.36 8.74 1.74
CA ALA A 36 -15.49 8.33 2.83
C ALA A 36 -14.62 7.12 2.44
N LEU A 37 -15.25 6.06 1.93
CA LEU A 37 -14.55 4.86 1.47
C LEU A 37 -13.55 5.15 0.33
N LYS A 38 -13.90 6.03 -0.61
CA LYS A 38 -12.94 6.49 -1.65
C LYS A 38 -11.70 7.13 -1.04
N LYS A 39 -11.86 8.00 -0.04
CA LYS A 39 -10.73 8.65 0.63
C LYS A 39 -9.86 7.63 1.34
N GLU A 40 -10.46 6.67 2.05
CA GLU A 40 -9.71 5.58 2.70
C GLU A 40 -8.92 4.74 1.69
N ILE A 41 -9.53 4.35 0.57
CA ILE A 41 -8.86 3.60 -0.50
C ILE A 41 -7.68 4.39 -1.07
N ILE A 42 -7.84 5.69 -1.31
CA ILE A 42 -6.76 6.55 -1.81
C ILE A 42 -5.60 6.61 -0.83
N ILE A 43 -5.88 6.85 0.47
CA ILE A 43 -4.84 6.92 1.50
C ILE A 43 -4.10 5.58 1.62
N CYS A 44 -4.82 4.47 1.69
CA CYS A 44 -4.21 3.14 1.75
C CYS A 44 -3.36 2.86 0.51
N SER A 45 -3.82 3.25 -0.68
CA SER A 45 -3.08 3.08 -1.93
C SER A 45 -1.77 3.88 -1.92
N ILE A 46 -1.79 5.14 -1.46
CA ILE A 46 -0.59 5.98 -1.34
C ILE A 46 0.43 5.34 -0.39
N ILE A 47 -0.02 4.84 0.76
CA ILE A 47 0.86 4.17 1.74
C ILE A 47 1.53 2.94 1.12
N ILE A 48 0.79 2.12 0.39
CA ILE A 48 1.33 0.92 -0.27
C ILE A 48 2.34 1.30 -1.35
N VAL A 49 2.04 2.30 -2.18
CA VAL A 49 2.96 2.77 -3.22
C VAL A 49 4.26 3.31 -2.60
N ALA A 50 4.17 4.13 -1.55
CA ALA A 50 5.34 4.64 -0.85
C ALA A 50 6.21 3.48 -0.31
N TRP A 51 5.58 2.45 0.25
CA TRP A 51 6.27 1.26 0.72
C TRP A 51 6.98 0.49 -0.40
N ILE A 52 6.32 0.32 -1.55
CA ILE A 52 6.92 -0.34 -2.73
C ILE A 52 8.13 0.46 -3.23
N VAL A 53 8.06 1.80 -3.24
CA VAL A 53 9.20 2.64 -3.65
C VAL A 53 10.37 2.51 -2.68
N ILE A 54 10.11 2.46 -1.38
CA ILE A 54 11.17 2.29 -0.37
C ILE A 54 11.85 0.92 -0.51
N ILE A 55 11.07 -0.17 -0.56
CA ILE A 55 11.61 -1.53 -0.67
C ILE A 55 12.26 -1.73 -2.05
N GLY A 56 11.59 -1.31 -3.11
CA GLY A 56 12.06 -1.42 -4.48
C GLY A 56 13.32 -0.60 -4.72
N GLY A 57 13.39 0.62 -4.21
CA GLY A 57 14.58 1.46 -4.26
C GLY A 57 15.76 0.84 -3.50
N PHE A 58 15.50 0.30 -2.31
CA PHE A 58 16.52 -0.40 -1.53
C PHE A 58 17.07 -1.65 -2.26
N LEU A 59 16.18 -2.49 -2.79
CA LEU A 59 16.58 -3.66 -3.59
C LEU A 59 17.32 -3.26 -4.87
N PHE A 60 16.87 -2.20 -5.53
CA PHE A 60 17.52 -1.68 -6.72
C PHE A 60 18.94 -1.19 -6.41
N SER A 61 19.15 -0.46 -5.32
CA SER A 61 20.48 -0.04 -4.88
C SER A 61 21.41 -1.23 -4.59
N ILE A 62 20.90 -2.30 -3.97
CA ILE A 62 21.68 -3.52 -3.74
C ILE A 62 22.07 -4.16 -5.07
N ILE A 63 21.11 -4.37 -5.98
CA ILE A 63 21.37 -4.98 -7.29
C ILE A 63 22.36 -4.15 -8.10
N TYR A 64 22.18 -2.82 -8.11
CA TYR A 64 23.09 -1.90 -8.77
C TYR A 64 24.50 -1.97 -8.18
N SER A 65 24.61 -2.04 -6.85
CA SER A 65 25.91 -2.15 -6.19
C SER A 65 26.62 -3.46 -6.54
N ILE A 66 25.90 -4.58 -6.58
CA ILE A 66 26.46 -5.88 -6.98
C ILE A 66 26.88 -5.84 -8.45
N SER A 67 26.04 -5.29 -9.33
CA SER A 67 26.31 -5.30 -10.78
C SER A 67 27.46 -4.38 -11.20
N VAL A 68 27.64 -3.25 -10.52
CA VAL A 68 28.68 -2.26 -10.86
C VAL A 68 29.98 -2.50 -10.11
N TYR A 69 29.90 -2.79 -8.82
CA TYR A 69 31.09 -2.88 -7.96
C TYR A 69 31.52 -4.33 -7.66
N GLY A 70 30.76 -5.33 -8.11
CA GLY A 70 31.15 -6.74 -8.06
C GLY A 70 31.35 -7.29 -6.65
N MET A 71 30.68 -6.72 -5.63
CA MET A 71 30.58 -7.36 -4.31
C MET A 71 29.85 -8.69 -4.39
#